data_AF-A0A537KZ07-F1
#
_entry.id   AF-A0A537KZ07-F1
#
_cell.length_a   1.000
_cell.length_b   1.000
_cell.length_c   1.000
_cell.angle_alpha   90.00
_cell.angle_beta   90.00
_cell.angle_gamma   90.00
#
_symmetry.space_group_name_H-M   'P 1'
#
loop_
_entity.id
_entity.type
_entity.pdbx_description
1 polymer ?
#
loop_
_entity_poly.entity_id
_entity_poly.type
_entity_poly.pdbx_seq_one_letter_code
_entity_poly.pdbx_strand_id
1 'polypeptide(L)'
;MPFALPLAARVRPREEDHGDIQHGNTKLGKKDILWVWDLPAVTTCPGRSKLCEELCYANSGFFRMPSVTMGLARNLRYSHGADFEDWLVSVLKKRAVQVLRVHGSGDFYSQAYAISCWRIFRRLPHTAFYFYTRSWRDREIMPVLAGMALEPNVEAWFSTDKETGPPECALPRVKIAYMLTAGETAPAFPVDLVFRDEGHLPGERVKRAGGALVCPYEQGPGLNVTCAKCKICFREALRGRP
;
A
#
# COMPACT_ATOMS: atom_id res chain seq x y z
N MET A 1 -32.99 -12.56 42.36
CA MET A 1 -32.03 -13.39 41.58
C MET A 1 -32.00 -12.87 40.15
N PRO A 2 -31.03 -12.03 39.76
CA PRO A 2 -30.97 -11.56 38.38
C PRO A 2 -30.35 -12.66 37.50
N PHE A 3 -31.09 -13.08 36.47
CA PHE A 3 -30.58 -13.98 35.45
C PHE A 3 -29.50 -13.26 34.64
N ALA A 4 -28.25 -13.68 34.82
CA ALA A 4 -27.14 -13.28 33.96
C ALA A 4 -27.32 -13.90 32.57
N LEU A 5 -27.39 -13.06 31.54
CA LEU A 5 -27.27 -13.49 30.15
C LEU A 5 -25.90 -14.16 29.96
N PRO A 6 -25.83 -15.34 29.29
CA PRO A 6 -24.57 -16.02 29.09
C PRO A 6 -23.66 -15.17 28.19
N LEU A 7 -22.42 -14.99 28.64
CA LEU A 7 -21.33 -14.41 27.87
C LEU A 7 -21.23 -15.20 26.56
N ALA A 8 -21.58 -14.57 25.43
CA ALA A 8 -21.41 -15.20 24.13
C ALA A 8 -19.95 -15.67 24.02
N ALA A 9 -19.75 -16.98 23.95
CA ALA A 9 -18.45 -17.57 23.76
C ALA A 9 -17.88 -16.97 22.46
N ARG A 10 -16.78 -16.20 22.58
CA ARG A 10 -16.02 -15.76 21.42
C ARG A 10 -15.45 -17.02 20.77
N VAL A 11 -16.17 -17.57 19.79
CA VAL A 11 -15.65 -18.62 18.92
C VAL A 11 -14.39 -18.04 18.29
N ARG A 12 -13.22 -18.59 18.64
CA ARG A 12 -11.98 -18.22 17.97
C ARG A 12 -12.14 -18.62 16.50
N PRO A 13 -11.99 -17.70 15.52
CA PRO A 13 -12.04 -18.04 14.11
C PRO A 13 -11.05 -19.16 13.82
N ARG A 14 -11.36 -20.04 12.85
CA ARG A 14 -10.42 -21.09 12.44
C ARG A 14 -9.22 -20.44 11.74
N GLU A 15 -8.08 -21.12 11.71
CA GLU A 15 -6.84 -20.55 11.14
C GLU A 15 -7.01 -20.12 9.65
N GLU A 16 -7.92 -20.81 8.96
CA GLU A 16 -8.40 -20.58 7.59
C GLU A 16 -9.34 -19.35 7.40
N ASP A 17 -9.87 -18.79 8.49
CA ASP A 17 -10.79 -17.63 8.51
C ASP A 17 -10.08 -16.29 8.75
N HIS A 18 -8.77 -16.30 9.05
CA HIS A 18 -7.99 -15.08 9.29
C HIS A 18 -7.56 -14.40 7.98
N GLY A 19 -7.27 -13.09 8.04
CA GLY A 19 -6.53 -12.43 6.96
C GLY A 19 -5.17 -13.10 6.69
N ASP A 20 -4.51 -12.77 5.59
CA ASP A 20 -3.12 -13.18 5.36
C ASP A 20 -2.29 -12.03 4.80
N ILE A 21 -1.04 -11.95 5.25
CA ILE A 21 -0.01 -11.12 4.64
C ILE A 21 0.84 -11.99 3.73
N GLN A 22 1.06 -11.52 2.50
CA GLN A 22 1.78 -12.29 1.49
C GLN A 22 3.25 -11.83 1.45
N HIS A 23 4.16 -12.76 1.14
CA HIS A 23 5.51 -12.37 0.77
C HIS A 23 5.49 -11.53 -0.51
N GLY A 24 6.45 -10.62 -0.63
CA GLY A 24 6.64 -9.86 -1.86
C GLY A 24 6.86 -10.76 -3.08
N ASN A 25 6.38 -10.30 -4.24
CA ASN A 25 6.61 -10.96 -5.54
C ASN A 25 8.03 -10.68 -6.07
N THR A 26 8.32 -11.13 -7.30
CA THR A 26 9.62 -10.94 -7.96
C THR A 26 10.09 -9.48 -8.01
N LYS A 27 9.17 -8.51 -8.20
CA LYS A 27 9.45 -7.06 -8.15
C LYS A 27 9.94 -6.61 -6.78
N LEU A 28 9.37 -7.18 -5.73
CA LEU A 28 9.67 -6.78 -4.35
C LEU A 28 11.01 -7.34 -3.85
N GLY A 29 11.47 -8.51 -4.34
CA GLY A 29 12.79 -9.08 -4.06
C GLY A 29 12.78 -10.20 -3.03
N LYS A 30 13.93 -10.47 -2.37
CA LYS A 30 14.07 -11.60 -1.43
C LYS A 30 12.89 -11.65 -0.46
N LYS A 31 12.20 -12.79 -0.45
CA LYS A 31 10.91 -12.99 0.23
C LYS A 31 10.94 -12.55 1.70
N ASP A 32 12.10 -12.62 2.35
CA ASP A 32 12.20 -12.53 3.80
C ASP A 32 11.95 -11.12 4.38
N ILE A 33 12.25 -10.04 3.65
CA ILE A 33 12.23 -8.70 4.26
C ILE A 33 10.95 -7.90 4.01
N LEU A 34 10.21 -8.20 2.94
CA LEU A 34 9.12 -7.37 2.46
C LEU A 34 7.85 -8.19 2.33
N TRP A 35 6.86 -7.79 3.11
CA TRP A 35 5.53 -8.37 3.17
C TRP A 35 4.50 -7.39 2.62
N VAL A 36 3.35 -7.90 2.19
CA VAL A 36 2.26 -7.08 1.65
C VAL A 36 0.95 -7.43 2.33
N TRP A 37 0.20 -6.40 2.72
CA TRP A 37 -1.20 -6.51 3.13
C TRP A 37 -2.09 -5.91 2.05
N ASP A 38 -2.87 -6.75 1.38
CA ASP A 38 -3.65 -6.38 0.20
C ASP A 38 -5.16 -6.50 0.42
N LEU A 39 -5.90 -5.63 -0.26
CA LEU A 39 -7.35 -5.58 -0.30
C LEU A 39 -7.88 -5.64 -1.75
N PRO A 40 -9.18 -5.91 -1.97
CA PRO A 40 -9.77 -5.89 -3.30
C PRO A 40 -9.68 -4.50 -3.93
N ALA A 41 -9.10 -4.40 -5.13
CA ALA A 41 -9.00 -3.13 -5.84
C ALA A 41 -10.38 -2.60 -6.28
N VAL A 42 -10.43 -1.32 -6.64
CA VAL A 42 -11.64 -0.58 -7.07
C VAL A 42 -12.65 -0.38 -5.94
N THR A 43 -13.18 -1.45 -5.36
CA THR A 43 -14.21 -1.37 -4.30
C THR A 43 -13.68 -0.77 -3.01
N THR A 44 -12.38 -0.90 -2.74
CA THR A 44 -11.71 -0.31 -1.56
C THR A 44 -10.90 0.95 -1.88
N CYS A 45 -11.05 1.50 -3.09
CA CYS A 45 -10.25 2.63 -3.58
C CYS A 45 -11.12 3.90 -3.75
N PRO A 46 -11.49 4.61 -2.68
CA PRO A 46 -12.38 5.78 -2.77
C PRO A 46 -11.73 6.95 -3.53
N GLY A 47 -10.40 7.08 -3.45
CA GLY A 47 -9.67 8.17 -4.09
C GLY A 47 -9.25 7.91 -5.54
N ARG A 48 -9.65 6.81 -6.18
CA ARG A 48 -9.23 6.50 -7.56
C ARG A 48 -9.71 7.54 -8.58
N SER A 49 -8.88 7.80 -9.59
CA SER A 49 -9.25 8.51 -10.81
C SER A 49 -9.89 7.52 -11.81
N LYS A 50 -10.46 8.01 -12.92
CA LYS A 50 -10.99 7.12 -13.97
C LYS A 50 -9.84 6.36 -14.61
N LEU A 51 -8.76 7.08 -14.92
CA LEU A 51 -7.53 6.52 -15.45
C LEU A 51 -6.94 5.42 -14.56
N CYS A 52 -6.94 5.62 -13.23
CA CYS A 52 -6.50 4.60 -12.28
C CYS A 52 -7.35 3.31 -12.37
N GLU A 53 -8.66 3.45 -12.51
CA GLU A 53 -9.57 2.30 -12.57
C GLU A 53 -9.38 1.51 -13.86
N GLU A 54 -9.26 2.23 -14.99
CA GLU A 54 -9.03 1.66 -16.32
C GLU A 54 -7.70 0.91 -16.43
N LEU A 55 -6.62 1.48 -15.87
CA LEU A 55 -5.26 0.91 -15.90
C LEU A 55 -4.91 0.07 -14.68
N CYS A 56 -5.90 -0.29 -13.85
CA CYS A 56 -5.64 -0.99 -12.60
C CYS A 56 -5.04 -2.39 -12.85
N TYR A 57 -3.73 -2.56 -12.58
CA TYR A 57 -3.07 -3.86 -12.71
C TYR A 57 -3.66 -4.94 -11.79
N ALA A 58 -4.29 -4.53 -10.68
CA ALA A 58 -4.93 -5.45 -9.75
C ALA A 58 -6.28 -5.99 -10.27
N ASN A 59 -6.70 -5.57 -11.48
CA ASN A 59 -7.82 -6.14 -12.22
C ASN A 59 -7.37 -6.98 -13.42
N SER A 60 -6.10 -7.39 -13.52
CA SER A 60 -5.58 -8.17 -14.64
C SER A 60 -4.66 -9.32 -14.19
N GLY A 61 -4.33 -10.21 -15.12
CA GLY A 61 -3.39 -11.32 -14.89
C GLY A 61 -3.74 -12.19 -13.67
N PHE A 62 -2.73 -12.47 -12.85
CA PHE A 62 -2.86 -13.32 -11.65
C PHE A 62 -3.85 -12.78 -10.61
N PHE A 63 -4.13 -11.48 -10.58
CA PHE A 63 -5.11 -10.91 -9.65
C PHE A 63 -6.55 -11.34 -9.94
N ARG A 64 -6.84 -11.86 -11.14
CA ARG A 64 -8.15 -12.45 -11.48
C ARG A 64 -8.32 -13.90 -11.02
N MET A 65 -7.24 -14.56 -10.56
CA MET A 65 -7.34 -15.95 -10.12
C MET A 65 -8.28 -16.05 -8.91
N PRO A 66 -9.21 -17.04 -8.90
CA PRO A 66 -10.17 -17.20 -7.80
C PRO A 66 -9.52 -17.28 -6.42
N SER A 67 -8.39 -17.96 -6.29
CA SER A 67 -7.66 -18.06 -5.02
C SER A 67 -7.18 -16.69 -4.50
N VAL A 68 -6.71 -15.82 -5.40
CA VAL A 68 -6.25 -14.47 -5.05
C VAL A 68 -7.45 -13.60 -4.68
N THR A 69 -8.50 -13.58 -5.50
CA THR A 69 -9.70 -12.76 -5.23
C THR A 69 -10.39 -13.18 -3.92
N MET A 70 -10.48 -14.47 -3.64
CA MET A 70 -10.98 -15.00 -2.37
C MET A 70 -10.11 -14.57 -1.18
N GLY A 71 -8.79 -14.60 -1.33
CA GLY A 71 -7.85 -14.12 -0.32
C GLY A 71 -8.03 -12.62 -0.01
N LEU A 72 -8.15 -11.79 -1.05
CA LEU A 72 -8.41 -10.35 -0.90
C LEU A 72 -9.76 -10.10 -0.23
N ALA A 73 -10.80 -10.83 -0.62
CA ALA A 73 -12.12 -10.72 0.01
C ALA A 73 -12.09 -11.12 1.49
N ARG A 74 -11.29 -12.13 1.85
CA ARG A 74 -11.07 -12.51 3.25
C ARG A 74 -10.35 -11.41 4.02
N ASN A 75 -9.28 -10.83 3.46
CA ASN A 75 -8.58 -9.69 4.07
C ASN A 75 -9.50 -8.51 4.33
N LEU A 76 -10.36 -8.16 3.36
CA LEU A 76 -11.34 -7.09 3.54
C LEU A 76 -12.35 -7.41 4.65
N ARG A 77 -12.91 -8.62 4.68
CA ARG A 77 -13.81 -9.01 5.78
C ARG A 77 -13.11 -8.91 7.13
N TYR A 78 -11.85 -9.36 7.20
CA TYR A 78 -11.08 -9.36 8.43
C TYR A 78 -10.70 -7.95 8.88
N SER A 79 -10.47 -7.00 7.96
CA SER A 79 -10.19 -5.60 8.31
C SER A 79 -11.36 -4.85 8.94
N HIS A 80 -12.59 -5.40 8.85
CA HIS A 80 -13.75 -4.91 9.59
C HIS A 80 -13.88 -5.51 11.00
N GLY A 81 -13.12 -6.56 11.31
CA GLY A 81 -13.19 -7.26 12.59
C GLY A 81 -12.64 -6.43 13.75
N ALA A 82 -13.26 -6.55 14.93
CA ALA A 82 -12.79 -5.88 16.14
C ALA A 82 -11.40 -6.37 16.61
N ASP A 83 -10.99 -7.55 16.17
CA ASP A 83 -9.72 -8.20 16.45
C ASP A 83 -8.63 -7.92 15.40
N PHE A 84 -8.94 -7.15 14.34
CA PHE A 84 -8.02 -6.86 13.24
C PHE A 84 -6.68 -6.30 13.71
N GLU A 85 -6.70 -5.28 14.57
CA GLU A 85 -5.49 -4.62 15.05
C GLU A 85 -4.58 -5.60 15.80
N ASP A 86 -5.15 -6.35 16.74
CA ASP A 86 -4.41 -7.30 17.58
C ASP A 86 -3.86 -8.48 16.79
N TRP A 87 -4.67 -8.99 15.86
CA TRP A 87 -4.27 -10.06 14.98
C TRP A 87 -3.10 -9.63 14.08
N LEU A 88 -3.21 -8.49 13.38
CA LEU A 88 -2.15 -8.07 12.46
C LEU A 88 -0.85 -7.77 13.22
N VAL A 89 -0.94 -7.16 14.40
CA VAL A 89 0.22 -6.97 15.29
C VAL A 89 0.85 -8.30 15.69
N SER A 90 0.05 -9.30 16.06
CA SER A 90 0.53 -10.63 16.42
C SER A 90 1.22 -11.33 15.26
N VAL A 91 0.63 -11.29 14.06
CA VAL A 91 1.20 -11.89 12.85
C VAL A 91 2.54 -11.22 12.49
N LEU A 92 2.60 -9.89 12.49
CA LEU A 92 3.81 -9.16 12.13
C LEU A 92 4.96 -9.43 13.11
N LYS A 93 4.66 -9.52 14.42
CA LYS A 93 5.65 -9.90 15.44
C LYS A 93 6.13 -11.33 15.28
N LYS A 94 5.21 -12.30 15.14
CA LYS A 94 5.56 -13.72 14.98
C LYS A 94 6.42 -13.99 13.76
N ARG A 95 6.14 -13.29 12.65
CA ARG A 95 6.89 -13.40 11.39
C ARG A 95 8.12 -12.49 11.34
N ALA A 96 8.43 -11.75 12.41
CA ALA A 96 9.55 -10.80 12.51
C ALA A 96 9.64 -9.83 11.30
N VAL A 97 8.48 -9.33 10.85
CA VAL A 97 8.37 -8.53 9.63
C VAL A 97 9.17 -7.23 9.75
N GLN A 98 10.15 -7.08 8.85
CA GLN A 98 11.00 -5.90 8.76
C GLN A 98 10.32 -4.76 8.01
N VAL A 99 9.70 -5.07 6.87
CA VAL A 99 8.99 -4.11 6.02
C VAL A 99 7.63 -4.66 5.63
N LEU A 100 6.58 -3.87 5.86
CA LEU A 100 5.24 -4.13 5.35
C LEU A 100 4.85 -3.04 4.35
N ARG A 101 4.56 -3.45 3.12
CA ARG A 101 3.79 -2.64 2.18
C ARG A 101 2.32 -2.76 2.54
N VAL A 102 1.71 -1.65 2.90
CA VAL A 102 0.27 -1.57 3.08
C VAL A 102 -0.33 -1.19 1.73
N HIS A 103 -1.08 -2.13 1.15
CA HIS A 103 -1.69 -2.07 -0.18
C HIS A 103 -0.67 -2.10 -1.35
N GLY A 104 -0.45 -3.31 -1.84
CA GLY A 104 -0.15 -3.61 -3.24
C GLY A 104 -1.42 -3.68 -4.11
N SER A 105 -2.58 -3.99 -3.55
CA SER A 105 -3.90 -3.81 -4.19
C SER A 105 -4.91 -3.28 -3.17
N GLY A 106 -5.94 -2.60 -3.67
CA GLY A 106 -6.88 -1.88 -2.81
C GLY A 106 -6.29 -0.57 -2.30
N ASP A 107 -6.99 0.09 -1.39
CA ASP A 107 -6.54 1.32 -0.73
C ASP A 107 -7.18 1.44 0.66
N PHE A 108 -6.90 2.54 1.37
CA PHE A 108 -7.63 2.93 2.56
C PHE A 108 -9.08 3.27 2.18
N TYR A 109 -10.02 2.39 2.52
CA TYR A 109 -11.43 2.50 2.09
C TYR A 109 -12.33 3.30 3.03
N SER A 110 -11.88 3.60 4.24
CA SER A 110 -12.64 4.41 5.21
C SER A 110 -11.70 5.05 6.23
N GLN A 111 -12.16 6.12 6.87
CA GLN A 111 -11.44 6.78 7.96
C GLN A 111 -11.17 5.81 9.12
N ALA A 112 -12.17 5.00 9.50
CA ALA A 112 -12.04 4.03 10.58
C ALA A 112 -10.95 2.99 10.29
N TYR A 113 -10.90 2.45 9.07
CA TYR A 113 -9.84 1.52 8.67
C TYR A 113 -8.46 2.17 8.67
N ALA A 114 -8.34 3.41 8.18
CA ALA A 114 -7.09 4.15 8.26
C ALA A 114 -6.64 4.33 9.72
N ILE A 115 -7.53 4.71 10.63
CA ILE A 115 -7.22 4.84 12.06
C ILE A 115 -6.70 3.51 12.64
N SER A 116 -7.34 2.38 12.31
CA SER A 116 -6.89 1.05 12.74
C SER A 116 -5.47 0.75 12.25
N CYS A 117 -5.18 1.00 10.97
CA CYS A 117 -3.82 0.85 10.43
C CYS A 117 -2.81 1.75 11.16
N TRP A 118 -3.17 3.00 11.46
CA TRP A 118 -2.27 3.93 12.16
C TRP A 118 -1.93 3.43 13.57
N ARG A 119 -2.93 2.93 14.30
CA ARG A 119 -2.71 2.31 15.62
C ARG A 119 -1.77 1.10 15.54
N ILE A 120 -1.89 0.28 14.50
CA ILE A 120 -0.99 -0.85 14.25
C ILE A 120 0.44 -0.37 14.03
N PHE A 121 0.66 0.68 13.23
CA PHE A 121 2.00 1.21 12.95
C PHE A 121 2.69 1.69 14.23
N ARG A 122 1.94 2.38 15.11
CA ARG A 122 2.44 2.87 16.41
C ARG A 122 2.78 1.75 17.40
N ARG A 123 2.10 0.60 17.30
CA ARG A 123 2.36 -0.59 18.14
C ARG A 123 3.57 -1.41 17.66
N LEU A 124 4.12 -1.09 16.50
CA LEU A 124 5.20 -1.82 15.83
C LEU A 124 6.34 -0.88 15.39
N PRO A 125 7.00 -0.17 16.33
CA PRO A 125 8.02 0.82 15.98
C PRO A 125 9.24 0.23 15.23
N HIS A 126 9.52 -1.07 15.40
CA HIS A 126 10.61 -1.77 14.70
C HIS A 126 10.21 -2.39 13.35
N THR A 127 8.96 -2.23 12.90
CA THR A 127 8.53 -2.58 11.54
C THR A 127 8.43 -1.30 10.72
N ALA A 128 9.04 -1.29 9.54
CA ALA A 128 8.90 -0.20 8.59
C ALA A 128 7.64 -0.40 7.75
N PHE A 129 6.81 0.63 7.68
CA PHE A 129 5.59 0.64 6.88
C PHE A 129 5.74 1.62 5.73
N TYR A 130 5.25 1.23 4.56
CA TYR A 130 5.09 2.17 3.45
C TYR A 130 3.86 1.83 2.65
N PHE A 131 3.27 2.84 2.02
CA PHE A 131 2.08 2.69 1.21
C PHE A 131 2.05 3.71 0.08
N TYR A 132 1.38 3.33 -0.99
CA TYR A 132 0.93 4.24 -2.04
C TYR A 132 -0.58 4.36 -1.93
N THR A 133 -1.10 5.57 -1.86
CA THR A 133 -2.55 5.79 -1.71
C THR A 133 -3.02 6.91 -2.62
N ARG A 134 -4.22 6.76 -3.19
CA ARG A 134 -4.99 7.86 -3.78
C ARG A 134 -6.11 8.33 -2.82
N SER A 135 -6.36 7.62 -1.73
CA SER A 135 -7.34 8.00 -0.69
C SER A 135 -7.03 9.30 0.04
N TRP A 136 -5.89 9.96 -0.23
CA TRP A 136 -5.67 11.36 0.15
C TRP A 136 -6.70 12.33 -0.48
N ARG A 137 -7.39 11.91 -1.55
CA ARG A 137 -8.51 12.66 -2.16
C ARG A 137 -9.80 12.57 -1.36
N ASP A 138 -9.88 11.64 -0.40
CA ASP A 138 -11.02 11.51 0.49
C ASP A 138 -10.84 12.42 1.72
N ARG A 139 -11.84 13.27 1.98
CA ARG A 139 -11.77 14.32 3.00
C ARG A 139 -11.66 13.78 4.43
N GLU A 140 -12.21 12.60 4.70
CA GLU A 140 -12.19 12.02 6.04
C GLU A 140 -10.91 11.23 6.30
N ILE A 141 -10.36 10.62 5.24
CA ILE A 141 -9.14 9.79 5.31
C ILE A 141 -7.87 10.66 5.31
N MET A 142 -7.86 11.76 4.56
CA MET A 142 -6.69 12.61 4.38
C MET A 142 -6.03 13.09 5.69
N PRO A 143 -6.76 13.59 6.71
CA PRO A 143 -6.15 13.97 7.98
C PRO A 143 -5.45 12.81 8.70
N VAL A 144 -5.98 11.59 8.56
CA VAL A 144 -5.39 10.39 9.16
C VAL A 144 -4.09 10.03 8.44
N LEU A 145 -4.07 10.08 7.11
CA LEU A 145 -2.86 9.84 6.31
C LEU A 145 -1.77 10.86 6.61
N ALA A 146 -2.14 12.12 6.77
CA ALA A 146 -1.21 13.19 7.18
C ALA A 146 -0.58 12.88 8.54
N GLY A 147 -1.38 12.41 9.51
CA GLY A 147 -0.88 11.96 10.82
C GLY A 147 0.05 10.75 10.72
N MET A 148 -0.31 9.74 9.93
CA MET A 148 0.52 8.56 9.69
C MET A 148 1.90 8.92 9.13
N ALA A 149 1.97 9.88 8.20
CA ALA A 149 3.23 10.29 7.56
C ALA A 149 4.26 10.86 8.55
N LEU A 150 3.80 11.34 9.71
CA LEU A 150 4.66 11.86 10.77
C LEU A 150 5.30 10.76 11.62
N GLU A 151 4.83 9.52 11.54
CA GLU A 151 5.42 8.40 12.28
C GLU A 151 6.81 8.07 11.73
N PRO A 152 7.83 7.87 12.57
CA PRO A 152 9.21 7.68 12.10
C PRO A 152 9.42 6.34 11.37
N ASN A 153 8.58 5.35 11.65
CA ASN A 153 8.57 4.05 10.97
C ASN A 153 7.62 3.98 9.76
N VAL A 154 7.07 5.12 9.30
CA VAL A 154 6.16 5.20 8.15
C VAL A 154 6.76 6.04 7.03
N GLU A 155 6.58 5.58 5.80
CA GLU A 155 6.88 6.32 4.57
C GLU A 155 5.64 6.36 3.67
N ALA A 156 4.99 7.53 3.64
CA ALA A 156 3.74 7.74 2.91
C ALA A 156 4.01 8.28 1.50
N TRP A 157 3.44 7.62 0.50
CA TRP A 157 3.48 8.05 -0.89
C TRP A 157 2.06 8.36 -1.38
N PHE A 158 1.82 9.62 -1.75
CA PHE A 158 0.58 10.00 -2.41
C PHE A 158 0.73 9.73 -3.89
N SER A 159 -0.04 8.75 -4.35
CA SER A 159 -0.10 8.37 -5.75
C SER A 159 -0.95 9.38 -6.51
N THR A 160 -0.45 9.79 -7.66
CA THR A 160 -1.04 10.82 -8.51
C THR A 160 -0.94 10.41 -9.98
N ASP A 161 -1.73 11.05 -10.81
CA ASP A 161 -1.67 10.98 -12.27
C ASP A 161 -2.16 12.31 -12.86
N LYS A 162 -2.25 12.38 -14.20
CA LYS A 162 -2.73 13.55 -14.92
C LYS A 162 -4.16 13.99 -14.56
N GLU A 163 -5.02 13.08 -14.10
CA GLU A 163 -6.40 13.39 -13.71
C GLU A 163 -6.50 13.83 -12.25
N THR A 164 -5.71 13.24 -11.34
CA THR A 164 -5.77 13.60 -9.92
C THR A 164 -5.12 14.95 -9.64
N GLY A 165 -4.08 15.30 -10.39
CA GLY A 165 -3.22 16.44 -10.04
C GLY A 165 -2.45 16.22 -8.73
N PRO A 166 -1.73 17.26 -8.25
CA PRO A 166 -1.07 17.23 -6.95
C PRO A 166 -2.08 17.41 -5.80
N PRO A 167 -1.72 17.00 -4.57
CA PRO A 167 -2.45 17.38 -3.37
C PRO A 167 -2.53 18.91 -3.22
N GLU A 168 -3.65 19.41 -2.68
CA GLU A 168 -3.90 20.87 -2.53
C GLU A 168 -2.84 21.59 -1.67
N CYS A 169 -2.21 20.88 -0.74
CA CYS A 169 -1.14 21.40 0.09
C CYS A 169 0.00 20.40 0.24
N ALA A 170 1.21 20.93 0.39
CA ALA A 170 2.38 20.12 0.73
C ALA A 170 2.26 19.65 2.18
N LEU A 171 2.34 18.33 2.38
CA LEU A 171 2.34 17.73 3.71
C LEU A 171 3.77 17.34 4.12
N PRO A 172 4.17 17.61 5.37
CA PRO A 172 5.47 17.15 5.87
C PRO A 172 5.61 15.64 5.73
N ARG A 173 6.78 15.19 5.27
CA ARG A 173 7.16 13.77 5.15
C ARG A 173 6.30 12.92 4.19
N VAL A 174 5.40 13.54 3.43
CA VAL A 174 4.70 12.88 2.33
C VAL A 174 5.49 13.07 1.04
N LYS A 175 5.64 11.99 0.28
CA LYS A 175 6.26 11.99 -1.05
C LYS A 175 5.20 11.81 -2.12
N ILE A 176 5.44 12.33 -3.31
CA ILE A 176 4.52 12.26 -4.45
C ILE A 176 5.01 11.24 -5.46
N ALA A 177 4.19 10.23 -5.72
CA ALA A 177 4.40 9.25 -6.76
C ALA A 177 3.48 9.57 -7.96
N TYR A 178 4.01 9.48 -9.17
CA TYR A 178 3.27 9.78 -10.40
C TYR A 178 3.18 8.56 -11.31
N MET A 179 1.97 8.24 -11.78
CA MET A 179 1.75 7.23 -12.80
C MET A 179 1.78 7.89 -14.18
N LEU A 180 2.89 7.71 -14.90
CA LEU A 180 3.10 8.22 -16.26
C LEU A 180 2.45 7.27 -17.27
N THR A 181 1.49 7.80 -18.03
CA THR A 181 0.70 7.04 -19.00
C THR A 181 1.08 7.34 -20.45
N ALA A 182 0.47 6.61 -21.38
CA ALA A 182 0.66 6.81 -22.81
C ALA A 182 0.44 8.27 -23.23
N GLY A 183 1.34 8.79 -24.07
CA GLY A 183 1.29 10.17 -24.55
C GLY A 183 1.89 11.21 -23.61
N GLU A 184 2.32 10.81 -22.40
CA GLU A 184 3.05 11.68 -21.49
C GLU A 184 4.56 11.44 -21.59
N THR A 185 5.34 12.52 -21.65
CA THR A 185 6.81 12.47 -21.59
C THR A 185 7.35 12.80 -20.20
N ALA A 186 6.55 13.50 -19.39
CA ALA A 186 6.89 13.95 -18.06
C ALA A 186 5.62 14.21 -17.22
N PRO A 187 5.70 14.12 -15.88
CA PRO A 187 4.65 14.62 -14.99
C PRO A 187 4.39 16.11 -15.20
N ALA A 188 3.13 16.54 -15.05
CA ALA A 188 2.73 17.94 -15.20
C ALA A 188 3.14 18.85 -14.02
N PHE A 189 3.65 18.28 -12.93
CA PHE A 189 4.06 18.97 -11.71
C PHE A 189 5.24 18.25 -11.04
N PRO A 190 5.96 18.90 -10.11
CA PRO A 190 7.06 18.27 -9.38
C PRO A 190 6.62 17.05 -8.58
N VAL A 191 7.35 15.95 -8.73
CA VAL A 191 7.09 14.67 -8.03
C VAL A 191 8.39 14.00 -7.61
N ASP A 192 8.32 13.09 -6.65
CA ASP A 192 9.49 12.40 -6.09
C ASP A 192 9.85 11.12 -6.87
N LEU A 193 8.84 10.41 -7.39
CA LEU A 193 9.04 9.13 -8.08
C LEU A 193 8.01 8.95 -9.20
N VAL A 194 8.47 8.48 -10.36
CA VAL A 194 7.64 8.18 -11.52
C VAL A 194 7.54 6.67 -11.73
N PHE A 195 6.32 6.18 -11.89
CA PHE A 195 6.00 4.83 -12.35
C PHE A 195 5.52 4.91 -13.80
N ARG A 196 5.92 3.95 -14.63
CA ARG A 196 5.55 3.88 -16.05
C ARG A 196 4.55 2.75 -16.22
N ASP A 197 3.43 3.03 -16.87
CA ASP A 197 2.51 1.98 -17.28
C ASP A 197 3.20 1.07 -18.33
N GLU A 198 3.25 -0.24 -18.04
CA GLU A 198 4.03 -1.22 -18.80
C GLU A 198 3.52 -1.41 -20.25
N GLY A 199 2.27 -1.04 -20.53
CA GLY A 199 1.64 -1.19 -21.85
C GLY A 199 2.16 -0.23 -22.92
N HIS A 200 2.86 0.86 -22.55
CA HIS A 200 3.03 1.99 -23.47
C HIS A 200 4.47 2.44 -23.71
N LEU A 201 5.47 1.81 -23.06
CA LEU A 201 6.88 2.11 -23.34
C LEU A 201 7.80 0.85 -23.36
N PRO A 202 7.51 -0.19 -24.17
CA PRO A 202 8.38 -1.35 -24.23
C PRO A 202 9.71 -0.99 -24.91
N GLY A 203 10.83 -1.27 -24.24
CA GLY A 203 12.17 -1.30 -24.85
C GLY A 203 13.07 -0.11 -24.53
N GLU A 204 12.54 1.04 -24.13
CA GLU A 204 13.37 2.22 -23.86
C GLU A 204 13.82 2.34 -22.40
N ARG A 205 15.13 2.56 -22.22
CA ARG A 205 15.72 2.85 -20.91
C ARG A 205 15.50 4.31 -20.52
N VAL A 206 14.53 4.54 -19.64
CA VAL A 206 14.22 5.88 -19.14
C VAL A 206 14.51 5.93 -17.65
N LYS A 207 15.56 6.67 -17.25
CA LYS A 207 15.95 6.83 -15.84
C LYS A 207 15.22 7.97 -15.15
N ARG A 208 14.83 9.00 -15.91
CA ARG A 208 14.15 10.19 -15.42
C ARG A 208 13.06 10.63 -16.39
N ALA A 209 11.99 11.19 -15.86
CA ALA A 209 10.91 11.82 -16.62
C ALA A 209 10.57 13.15 -15.95
N GLY A 210 10.66 14.27 -16.70
CA GLY A 210 10.48 15.60 -16.11
C GLY A 210 11.47 15.94 -14.98
N GLY A 211 12.68 15.38 -15.03
CA GLY A 211 13.67 15.52 -13.96
C GLY A 211 13.46 14.61 -12.74
N ALA A 212 12.25 14.07 -12.52
CA ALA A 212 11.97 13.10 -11.46
C ALA A 212 12.56 11.71 -11.78
N LEU A 213 12.90 10.94 -10.75
CA LEU A 213 13.43 9.59 -10.91
C LEU A 213 12.31 8.65 -11.38
N VAL A 214 12.57 7.87 -12.43
CA VAL A 214 11.71 6.73 -12.78
C VAL A 214 12.06 5.56 -11.86
N CYS A 215 11.05 4.88 -11.32
CA CYS A 215 11.17 3.68 -10.50
C CYS A 215 12.22 2.74 -11.11
N PRO A 216 13.30 2.37 -10.39
CA PRO A 216 14.39 1.57 -10.96
C PRO A 216 13.96 0.24 -11.58
N TYR A 217 12.85 -0.33 -11.10
CA TYR A 217 12.27 -1.55 -11.68
C TYR A 217 11.67 -1.31 -13.07
N GLU A 218 11.20 -0.10 -13.36
CA GLU A 218 10.46 0.29 -14.58
C GLU A 218 11.33 1.12 -15.54
N GLN A 219 12.64 1.20 -15.30
CA GLN A 219 13.60 1.90 -16.17
C GLN A 219 13.97 1.12 -17.45
N GLY A 220 13.19 0.09 -17.82
CA GLY A 220 13.36 -0.67 -19.05
C GLY A 220 14.13 -1.99 -18.89
N PRO A 221 14.39 -2.69 -20.00
CA PRO A 221 14.82 -4.09 -20.00
C PRO A 221 16.25 -4.31 -19.47
N GLY A 222 16.54 -5.53 -19.04
CA GLY A 222 17.87 -5.96 -18.60
C GLY A 222 18.31 -5.38 -17.25
N LEU A 223 17.38 -4.90 -16.42
CA LEU A 223 17.65 -4.46 -15.06
C LEU A 223 17.26 -5.55 -14.06
N ASN A 224 18.21 -5.99 -13.25
CA ASN A 224 17.96 -6.89 -12.11
C ASN A 224 17.88 -6.09 -10.81
N VAL A 225 16.88 -5.21 -10.73
CA VAL A 225 16.60 -4.39 -9.54
C VAL A 225 15.30 -4.87 -8.90
N THR A 226 15.25 -4.87 -7.57
CA THR A 226 14.04 -5.18 -6.80
C THR A 226 13.87 -4.13 -5.71
N CYS A 227 12.66 -4.00 -5.16
CA CYS A 227 12.42 -3.06 -4.06
C CYS A 227 13.31 -3.34 -2.85
N ALA A 228 13.57 -4.61 -2.54
CA ALA A 228 14.51 -5.03 -1.50
C ALA A 228 15.96 -4.54 -1.75
N LYS A 229 16.37 -4.40 -3.01
CA LYS A 229 17.69 -3.88 -3.40
C LYS A 229 17.73 -2.35 -3.34
N CYS A 230 16.78 -1.66 -3.96
CA CYS A 230 16.83 -0.19 -4.06
C CYS A 230 16.36 0.52 -2.80
N LYS A 231 15.38 -0.06 -2.09
CA LYS A 231 14.77 0.42 -0.84
C LYS A 231 14.15 1.83 -0.89
N ILE A 232 14.08 2.46 -2.06
CA ILE A 232 13.69 3.87 -2.24
C ILE A 232 12.38 4.20 -1.52
N CYS A 233 11.39 3.31 -1.60
CA CYS A 233 10.03 3.54 -1.12
C CYS A 233 9.85 3.45 0.39
N PHE A 234 10.83 2.92 1.12
CA PHE A 234 10.71 2.62 2.55
C PHE A 234 12.03 2.84 3.30
N ARG A 235 12.99 3.53 2.69
CA ARG A 235 14.32 3.73 3.25
C ARG A 235 14.28 4.61 4.50
N GLU A 236 13.46 5.64 4.48
CA GLU A 236 13.37 6.55 5.63
C GLU A 236 12.58 5.88 6.76
N ALA A 237 11.51 5.13 6.43
CA ALA A 237 10.82 4.30 7.41
C ALA A 237 11.76 3.27 8.08
N LEU A 238 12.68 2.66 7.33
CA LEU A 238 13.68 1.74 7.89
C LEU A 238 14.65 2.42 8.86
N ARG A 239 15.01 3.67 8.59
CA ARG A 239 15.97 4.48 9.37
C ARG A 239 15.36 5.11 10.61
N GLY A 240 14.07 5.43 10.58
CA GLY A 240 13.37 6.04 11.71
C GLY A 240 12.93 5.04 12.79
N ARG A 241 13.19 3.74 12.59
CA ARG A 241 12.95 2.73 13.63
C ARG A 241 13.94 2.92 14.77
N PRO A 242 13.52 2.75 16.04
CA PRO A 242 14.41 2.76 17.19
C PRO A 242 15.32 1.51 17.22
#